data_AF-A0A7V8ZRH7-F1
#
_entry.id   AF-A0A7V8ZRH7-F1
#
_cell.length_a   1.000
_cell.length_b   1.000
_cell.length_c   1.000
_cell.angle_alpha   90.00
_cell.angle_beta   90.00
_cell.angle_gamma   90.00
#
_symmetry.space_group_name_H-M   'P 1'
#
loop_
_entity.id
_entity.type
_entity.pdbx_description
1 polymer ?
#
loop_
_entity_poly.entity_id
_entity_poly.type
_entity_poly.pdbx_seq_one_letter_code
_entity_poly.pdbx_strand_id
1 'polypeptide(L)'
;MKIKLKLFATLTDYLPQPAKKNEIEIEVAANATVGSVIERYNLPPKLVHLVLVNGLYIYPHDRTTQNLNEGDALAIWPPIAGG
;
A
#
# COMPACT_ATOMS: atom_id res chain seq x y z
N MET A 1 4.58 14.77 -0.49
CA MET A 1 3.18 14.75 -0.02
C MET A 1 2.97 13.61 0.95
N LYS A 2 2.06 13.76 1.91
CA LYS A 2 1.84 12.75 2.96
C LYS A 2 0.64 11.86 2.65
N ILE A 3 0.80 10.55 2.82
CA ILE A 3 -0.28 9.56 2.71
C ILE A 3 -0.22 8.56 3.87
N LYS A 4 -1.31 7.83 4.07
CA LYS A 4 -1.38 6.71 5.03
C LYS A 4 -1.16 5.40 4.30
N LEU A 5 -0.14 4.65 4.69
CA LEU A 5 0.10 3.29 4.22
C LEU A 5 -0.39 2.30 5.27
N LYS A 6 -1.25 1.37 4.87
CA LYS A 6 -1.79 0.30 5.71
C LYS A 6 -1.43 -1.06 5.13
N LEU A 7 -0.64 -1.85 5.85
CA LEU A 7 -0.24 -3.20 5.45
C LEU A 7 -0.83 -4.23 6.41
N PHE A 8 -1.55 -5.22 5.90
CA PHE A 8 -2.31 -6.16 6.74
C PHE A 8 -1.67 -7.55 6.82
N ALA A 9 -1.98 -8.28 7.91
CA ALA A 9 -1.52 -9.64 8.17
C ALA A 9 0.02 -9.74 8.00
N THR A 10 0.51 -10.68 7.18
CA THR A 10 1.95 -10.89 6.95
C THR A 10 2.66 -9.73 6.26
N LEU A 11 1.93 -8.77 5.65
CA LEU A 11 2.55 -7.56 5.11
C LEU A 11 2.92 -6.55 6.19
N THR A 12 2.40 -6.67 7.42
CA THR A 12 2.70 -5.74 8.52
C THR A 12 4.21 -5.72 8.82
N ASP A 13 4.89 -6.85 8.61
CA ASP A 13 6.34 -7.01 8.85
C ASP A 13 7.21 -6.15 7.91
N TYR A 14 6.64 -5.61 6.83
CA TYR A 14 7.33 -4.71 5.89
C TYR A 14 7.23 -3.24 6.31
N LEU A 15 6.47 -2.91 7.36
CA LEU A 15 6.41 -1.54 7.86
C LEU A 15 7.68 -1.18 8.65
N PRO A 16 8.31 -0.03 8.36
CA PRO A 16 9.42 0.46 9.16
C PRO A 16 8.92 0.89 10.54
N GLN A 17 9.76 0.73 11.56
CA GLN A 17 9.46 1.25 12.87
C GLN A 17 9.73 2.76 12.95
N PRO A 18 8.95 3.51 13.75
CA PRO A 18 7.79 3.07 14.52
C PRO A 18 6.49 3.07 13.69
N ALA A 19 5.89 1.90 13.49
CA ALA A 19 4.54 1.77 12.93
C ALA A 19 3.50 1.70 14.05
N LYS A 20 2.32 2.30 13.84
CA LYS A 20 1.19 2.17 14.77
C LYS A 20 0.30 1.03 14.30
N LYS A 21 0.46 -0.15 14.89
CA LYS A 21 -0.20 -1.40 14.46
C LYS A 21 0.18 -1.72 13.01
N ASN A 22 -0.76 -1.57 12.09
CA ASN A 22 -0.67 -1.93 10.69
C ASN A 22 -0.62 -0.69 9.77
N GLU A 23 -0.39 0.50 10.34
CA GLU A 23 -0.44 1.78 9.64
C GLU A 23 0.72 2.70 10.01
N ILE A 24 1.19 3.45 9.00
CA ILE A 24 2.17 4.53 9.16
C ILE A 24 1.86 5.66 8.17
N GLU A 25 2.14 6.91 8.57
CA GLU A 25 2.15 8.05 7.65
C GLU A 25 3.50 8.13 6.95
N ILE A 26 3.47 8.20 5.62
CA ILE A 26 4.67 8.17 4.79
C ILE A 26 4.69 9.40 3.89
N GLU A 27 5.88 9.92 3.65
CA GLU A 27 6.08 10.98 2.67
C GLU A 27 6.49 10.37 1.33
N VAL A 28 5.74 10.69 0.27
CA VAL A 28 5.95 10.21 -1.10
C VAL A 28 6.10 11.39 -2.07
N ALA A 29 6.67 11.13 -3.25
CA ALA A 29 6.78 12.12 -4.31
C ALA A 29 5.40 12.61 -4.76
N ALA A 30 5.28 13.84 -5.28
CA ALA A 30 4.01 14.41 -5.71
C ALA A 30 3.34 13.64 -6.87
N ASN A 31 4.13 12.89 -7.63
CA ASN A 31 3.69 12.02 -8.72
C ASN A 31 3.76 10.53 -8.35
N ALA A 32 3.78 10.20 -7.05
CA ALA A 32 3.86 8.82 -6.61
C ALA A 32 2.63 8.03 -7.06
N THR A 33 2.87 6.82 -7.53
CA THR A 33 1.85 5.86 -7.89
C THR A 33 1.78 4.74 -6.86
N VAL A 34 0.68 3.98 -6.86
CA VAL A 34 0.53 2.78 -6.03
C VAL A 34 1.72 1.82 -6.21
N GLY A 35 2.15 1.60 -7.46
CA GLY A 35 3.29 0.76 -7.81
C GLY A 35 4.60 1.27 -7.21
N SER A 36 4.86 2.57 -7.30
CA SER A 36 6.08 3.16 -6.72
C SER A 36 6.17 2.96 -5.20
N VAL A 37 5.04 2.97 -4.49
CA VAL A 37 5.01 2.69 -3.04
C VAL A 37 5.24 1.20 -2.77
N ILE A 38 4.61 0.31 -3.54
CA ILE A 38 4.84 -1.15 -3.44
C ILE A 38 6.33 -1.47 -3.62
N GLU A 39 6.97 -0.90 -4.63
CA GLU A 39 8.39 -1.08 -4.92
C GLU A 39 9.29 -0.54 -3.81
N ARG A 40 9.00 0.68 -3.30
CA ARG A 40 9.78 1.31 -2.23
C ARG A 40 9.83 0.49 -0.94
N TYR A 41 8.75 -0.21 -0.62
CA TYR A 41 8.65 -1.06 0.57
C TYR A 41 9.05 -2.52 0.29
N ASN A 42 9.56 -2.81 -0.91
CA ASN A 42 9.97 -4.14 -1.35
C ASN A 42 8.90 -5.22 -1.10
N LEU A 43 7.63 -4.86 -1.28
CA LEU A 43 6.53 -5.79 -1.02
C LEU A 43 6.56 -6.90 -2.08
N PRO A 44 6.65 -8.18 -1.70
CA PRO A 44 6.71 -9.27 -2.66
C PRO A 44 5.43 -9.31 -3.49
N PRO A 45 5.50 -9.36 -4.84
CA PRO A 45 4.30 -9.35 -5.69
C PRO A 45 3.29 -10.44 -5.33
N LYS A 46 3.77 -11.62 -4.91
CA LYS A 46 2.92 -12.74 -4.45
C LYS A 46 2.08 -12.42 -3.21
N LEU A 47 2.47 -11.42 -2.42
CA LEU A 47 1.74 -10.94 -1.26
C LEU A 47 0.92 -9.68 -1.55
N VAL A 48 0.92 -9.12 -2.76
CA VAL A 48 0.14 -7.90 -3.08
C VAL A 48 -1.13 -8.28 -3.83
N HIS A 49 -2.12 -8.83 -3.11
CA HIS A 49 -3.35 -9.37 -3.71
C HIS A 49 -4.48 -8.34 -3.78
N LEU A 50 -4.86 -7.77 -2.63
CA LEU A 50 -5.92 -6.77 -2.55
C LEU A 50 -5.29 -5.41 -2.27
N VAL A 51 -5.48 -4.46 -3.19
CA VAL A 51 -4.95 -3.10 -3.07
C VAL A 51 -6.11 -2.12 -3.17
N LEU A 52 -6.25 -1.26 -2.16
CA LEU A 52 -7.29 -0.24 -2.09
C LEU A 52 -6.68 1.15 -1.92
N VAL A 53 -7.22 2.14 -2.62
CA VAL A 53 -6.99 3.56 -2.35
C VAL A 53 -8.32 4.16 -1.88
N ASN A 54 -8.38 4.64 -0.64
CA ASN A 54 -9.60 5.17 -0.02
C ASN A 54 -10.81 4.20 -0.10
N GLY A 55 -10.54 2.89 -0.06
CA GLY A 55 -11.56 1.84 -0.17
C GLY A 55 -11.90 1.43 -1.61
N LEU A 56 -11.38 2.11 -2.62
CA LEU A 56 -11.56 1.75 -4.02
C LEU A 56 -10.50 0.73 -4.47
N TYR A 57 -10.95 -0.35 -5.10
CA TYR A 57 -10.08 -1.41 -5.58
C TYR A 57 -9.22 -0.95 -6.78
N ILE A 58 -7.91 -1.20 -6.69
CA ILE A 58 -6.96 -0.92 -7.75
C ILE A 58 -6.53 -2.23 -8.42
N TYR A 59 -6.89 -2.38 -9.69
CA TYR A 59 -6.50 -3.55 -10.48
C TYR A 59 -4.99 -3.64 -10.62
N PRO A 60 -4.41 -4.86 -10.74
CA PRO A 60 -2.97 -5.04 -10.88
C PRO A 60 -2.32 -4.20 -11.99
N HIS A 61 -2.98 -4.04 -13.14
CA HIS A 61 -2.47 -3.28 -14.28
C HIS A 61 -2.54 -1.76 -14.08
N ASP A 62 -3.41 -1.27 -13.19
CA ASP A 62 -3.55 0.16 -12.89
C ASP A 62 -2.55 0.62 -11.84
N ARG A 63 -1.91 -0.28 -11.09
CA ARG A 63 -1.04 0.11 -9.97
C ARG A 63 0.10 1.04 -10.40
N THR A 64 0.64 0.86 -11.60
CA THR A 64 1.74 1.68 -12.11
C THR A 64 1.29 3.05 -12.63
N THR A 65 0.01 3.24 -12.92
CA THR A 65 -0.56 4.48 -13.48
C THR A 65 -1.46 5.22 -12.50
N GLN A 66 -1.96 4.54 -11.47
CA GLN A 66 -2.80 5.12 -10.43
C GLN A 66 -1.96 6.02 -9.53
N ASN A 67 -2.11 7.33 -9.73
CA ASN A 67 -1.52 8.34 -8.87
C ASN A 67 -2.18 8.32 -7.49
N LEU A 68 -1.36 8.59 -6.48
CA LEU A 68 -1.79 8.87 -5.12
C LEU A 68 -1.90 10.39 -4.95
N ASN A 69 -2.78 10.83 -4.06
CA ASN A 69 -2.94 12.23 -3.68
C ASN A 69 -2.60 12.41 -2.21
N GLU A 70 -2.32 13.64 -1.82
CA GLU A 70 -2.11 13.98 -0.41
C GLU A 70 -3.34 13.60 0.44
N GLY A 71 -3.09 12.95 1.57
CA GLY A 71 -4.12 12.48 2.48
C GLY A 71 -4.71 11.11 2.15
N ASP A 72 -4.38 10.51 1.00
CA ASP A 72 -4.89 9.19 0.61
C ASP A 72 -4.54 8.10 1.62
N ALA A 73 -5.43 7.12 1.76
CA ALA A 73 -5.19 5.88 2.47
C ALA A 73 -4.98 4.74 1.47
N LEU A 74 -3.74 4.28 1.35
CA LEU A 74 -3.36 3.10 0.59
C LEU A 74 -3.33 1.88 1.51
N ALA A 75 -4.17 0.89 1.23
CA ALA A 75 -4.28 -0.33 2.01
C ALA A 75 -4.00 -1.58 1.16
N ILE A 76 -3.17 -2.49 1.69
CA ILE A 76 -2.71 -3.68 0.96
C ILE A 76 -2.85 -4.93 1.84
N TRP A 77 -3.44 -5.99 1.28
CA TRP A 77 -3.54 -7.30 1.92
C TRP A 77 -2.82 -8.40 1.12
N PRO A 78 -2.21 -9.37 1.84
CA PRO A 78 -1.80 -10.65 1.26
C PRO A 78 -3.00 -11.46 0.78
N PRO A 79 -2.75 -12.54 0.01
CA PRO A 79 -3.82 -13.48 -0.34
C PRO A 79 -4.51 -13.92 0.95
N ILE A 80 -5.81 -13.61 1.04
CA ILE A 80 -6.63 -14.00 2.17
C ILE A 80 -7.06 -15.43 1.88
N ALA A 81 -6.67 -16.38 2.73
CA ALA A 81 -7.28 -17.71 2.70
C ALA A 81 -8.75 -17.52 3.09
N GLY A 82 -9.63 -17.50 2.08
CA GLY A 82 -11.06 -17.60 2.32
C GLY A 82 -11.33 -18.93 3.01
N GLY A 83 -11.97 -18.88 4.18
CA GLY A 83 -12.59 -20.04 4.79
C GLY A 83 -13.81 -20.48 3.99
#